data_AF-A0A3N7J195-F1
#
_entry.id   AF-A0A3N7J195-F1
#
_cell.length_a   1.000
_cell.length_b   1.000
_cell.length_c   1.000
_cell.angle_alpha   90.00
_cell.angle_beta   90.00
_cell.angle_gamma   90.00
#
_symmetry.space_group_name_H-M   'P 1'
#
loop_
_entity.id
_entity.type
_entity.pdbx_description
1 polymer ?
#
loop_
_entity_poly.entity_id
_entity_poly.type
_entity_poly.pdbx_seq_one_letter_code
_entity_poly.pdbx_strand_id
1 'polypeptide(L)'
;MTQVLTLSQCAQRVGITGSTSALAIAEVLGMWPTFTLKQLSAAILSGMAPRPFYIIGHNTNSLDEVRQALAAGANAVEIDVNVYESRPDQLCVSETGTLDTDKGGDDDAPALPDFLAQLHGIAQLNPQNLALVIFDCKPKVATPEHGRTLLDLARRLLTFDSTLSIIISVASLDERSIFDQIRSDLGPREGLMVDEENDPEAIISLFSDVANACYGNGVAPTFQSPTLSPHVRPSLERASAFRTAAGKLKFVYAWTVGDEDALREYLRIGVNGIIPGKSPSRFDADMTATLRRVITEEEFRPKIRLALRRDNPFGRPDTAYALQVHTGTVHNAGTDANLLFTLTGPNGSVSKAFDASLIGSLLGKTPGRMENNAWDYVFMESLDLGPLQSITVRRDDKGNAPDWYLDRVTVASERYGERREATFGCWVGEGGVTRPLV
;
A
#
# COMPACT_ATOMS: atom_id res chain seq x y z
N MET A 1 27.05 30.95 -2.24
CA MET A 1 25.69 31.16 -2.75
C MET A 1 25.53 30.36 -4.02
N THR A 2 25.07 29.12 -3.90
CA THR A 2 24.82 28.23 -5.04
C THR A 2 23.42 28.57 -5.55
N GLN A 3 23.31 29.17 -6.74
CA GLN A 3 22.01 29.45 -7.33
C GLN A 3 21.31 28.12 -7.62
N VAL A 4 20.22 27.85 -6.90
CA VAL A 4 19.28 26.77 -7.23
C VAL A 4 18.50 27.25 -8.46
N LEU A 5 18.80 26.67 -9.62
CA LEU A 5 18.02 26.93 -10.83
C LEU A 5 16.61 26.37 -10.65
N THR A 6 15.61 27.14 -11.05
CA THR A 6 14.22 26.66 -11.09
C THR A 6 14.06 25.65 -12.23
N LEU A 7 13.15 24.67 -12.08
CA LEU A 7 12.88 23.63 -13.10
C LEU A 7 12.57 24.22 -14.51
N SER A 8 11.96 25.41 -14.55
CA SER A 8 11.72 26.17 -15.79
C SER A 8 13.02 26.63 -16.48
N GLN A 9 14.06 26.97 -15.72
CA GLN A 9 15.36 27.39 -16.24
C GLN A 9 16.20 26.21 -16.74
N CYS A 10 16.00 25.00 -16.20
CA CYS A 10 16.58 23.78 -16.75
C CYS A 10 15.94 23.40 -18.10
N ALA A 11 14.63 23.56 -18.24
CA ALA A 11 13.91 23.26 -19.48
C ALA A 11 14.29 24.18 -20.66
N GLN A 12 14.62 25.46 -20.39
CA GLN A 12 15.03 26.41 -21.44
C GLN A 12 16.47 26.22 -21.94
N ARG A 13 17.33 25.47 -21.22
CA ARG A 13 18.74 25.27 -21.59
C ARG A 13 18.99 24.05 -22.48
N VAL A 14 18.03 23.14 -22.59
CA VAL A 14 18.15 21.94 -23.42
C VAL A 14 17.45 22.22 -24.74
N GLY A 15 18.21 22.56 -25.79
CA GLY A 15 17.67 22.61 -27.16
C GLY A 15 17.22 21.21 -27.59
N ILE A 16 15.91 21.02 -27.76
CA ILE A 16 15.28 19.70 -27.84
C ILE A 16 15.16 19.23 -29.30
N THR A 17 15.91 18.18 -29.66
CA THR A 17 15.61 17.28 -30.80
C THR A 17 15.99 15.84 -30.45
N GLY A 18 15.06 14.88 -30.53
CA GLY A 18 15.35 13.43 -30.54
C GLY A 18 15.36 12.65 -29.22
N SER A 19 15.49 11.32 -29.34
CA SER A 19 15.40 10.26 -28.30
C SER A 19 16.34 10.42 -27.10
N THR A 20 17.41 11.19 -27.24
CA THR A 20 18.35 11.55 -26.16
C THR A 20 17.70 12.36 -25.04
N SER A 21 16.58 13.05 -25.33
CA SER A 21 15.83 13.87 -24.36
C SER A 21 14.98 13.06 -23.37
N ALA A 22 14.44 11.91 -23.77
CA ALA A 22 13.63 11.05 -22.91
C ALA A 22 14.48 10.40 -21.82
N LEU A 23 15.68 9.92 -22.18
CA LEU A 23 16.61 9.30 -21.24
C LEU A 23 17.04 10.30 -20.15
N ALA A 24 17.42 11.52 -20.55
CA ALA A 24 17.84 12.57 -19.63
C ALA A 24 16.72 13.00 -18.68
N ILE A 25 15.48 13.10 -19.18
CA ILE A 25 14.31 13.39 -18.34
C ILE A 25 14.03 12.23 -17.38
N ALA A 26 14.08 10.99 -17.85
CA ALA A 26 13.86 9.81 -17.03
C ALA A 26 14.90 9.74 -15.90
N GLU A 27 16.19 10.01 -16.19
CA GLU A 27 17.24 10.10 -15.17
C GLU A 27 16.97 11.16 -14.11
N VAL A 28 16.53 12.37 -14.50
CA VAL A 28 16.16 13.45 -13.56
C VAL A 28 15.00 13.04 -12.65
N LEU A 29 14.04 12.28 -13.17
CA LEU A 29 12.89 11.77 -12.42
C LEU A 29 13.19 10.49 -11.62
N GLY A 30 14.38 9.88 -11.77
CA GLY A 30 14.68 8.56 -11.22
C GLY A 30 13.85 7.43 -11.87
N MET A 31 13.41 7.63 -13.11
CA MET A 31 12.60 6.71 -13.92
C MET A 31 13.45 6.07 -15.03
N TRP A 32 12.93 5.02 -15.68
CA TRP A 32 13.59 4.36 -16.82
C TRP A 32 12.89 4.65 -18.15
N PRO A 33 13.56 4.49 -19.31
CA PRO A 33 13.05 4.91 -20.62
C PRO A 33 11.93 4.03 -21.20
N THR A 34 11.13 3.36 -20.35
CA THR A 34 9.92 2.63 -20.76
C THR A 34 8.74 3.56 -21.03
N PHE A 35 8.85 4.85 -20.69
CA PHE A 35 7.83 5.87 -20.90
C PHE A 35 8.13 6.74 -22.11
N THR A 36 7.09 7.17 -22.83
CA THR A 36 7.23 8.07 -23.97
C THR A 36 7.74 9.44 -23.52
N LEU A 37 8.41 10.18 -24.42
CA LEU A 37 8.86 11.55 -24.14
C LEU A 37 7.71 12.47 -23.67
N LYS A 38 6.49 12.23 -24.18
CA LYS A 38 5.29 12.99 -23.79
C LYS A 38 4.87 12.68 -22.35
N GLN A 39 4.87 11.40 -21.96
CA GLN A 39 4.62 10.98 -20.57
C GLN A 39 5.67 11.56 -19.62
N LEU A 40 6.94 11.46 -20.00
CA LEU A 40 8.08 11.96 -19.22
C LEU A 40 8.06 13.49 -19.06
N SER A 41 7.68 14.22 -20.11
CA SER A 41 7.54 15.68 -20.05
C SER A 41 6.38 16.11 -19.15
N ALA A 42 5.24 15.43 -19.22
CA ALA A 42 4.11 15.65 -18.31
C ALA A 42 4.48 15.31 -16.85
N ALA A 43 5.30 14.27 -16.64
CA ALA A 43 5.78 13.84 -15.34
C ALA A 43 6.72 14.86 -14.67
N ILE A 44 7.61 15.51 -15.44
CA ILE A 44 8.42 16.63 -14.95
C ILE A 44 7.54 17.79 -14.47
N LEU A 45 6.58 18.21 -15.30
CA LEU A 45 5.76 19.39 -15.01
C LEU A 45 4.84 19.20 -13.80
N SER A 46 4.49 17.95 -13.49
CA SER A 46 3.65 17.58 -12.34
C SER A 46 4.44 17.07 -11.12
N GLY A 47 5.78 17.13 -11.14
CA GLY A 47 6.63 16.76 -10.01
C GLY A 47 6.52 15.29 -9.60
N MET A 48 6.41 14.40 -10.59
CA MET A 48 6.26 12.95 -10.39
C MET A 48 7.57 12.33 -9.93
N ALA A 49 7.44 11.32 -9.07
CA ALA A 49 8.55 10.51 -8.58
C ALA A 49 8.05 9.07 -8.43
N PRO A 50 8.95 8.08 -8.43
CA PRO A 50 8.63 6.72 -8.01
C PRO A 50 7.86 6.73 -6.68
N ARG A 51 6.87 5.85 -6.57
CA ARG A 51 5.99 5.69 -5.42
C ARG A 51 6.84 5.46 -4.16
N PRO A 52 6.69 6.27 -3.11
CA PRO A 52 7.39 6.05 -1.85
C PRO A 52 6.89 4.77 -1.20
N PHE A 53 7.81 3.94 -0.74
CA PHE A 53 7.54 2.63 -0.18
C PHE A 53 8.19 2.46 1.20
N TYR A 54 7.47 1.78 2.08
CA TYR A 54 7.80 1.62 3.49
C TYR A 54 8.10 0.15 3.80
N ILE A 55 9.36 -0.14 4.11
CA ILE A 55 9.77 -1.38 4.74
C ILE A 55 9.65 -1.16 6.24
N ILE A 56 8.71 -1.87 6.86
CA ILE A 56 8.31 -1.65 8.24
C ILE A 56 8.97 -2.73 9.11
N GLY A 57 9.80 -2.32 10.06
CA GLY A 57 10.34 -3.23 11.07
C GLY A 57 9.23 -3.69 12.02
N HIS A 58 9.04 -5.01 12.11
CA HIS A 58 8.01 -5.65 12.93
C HIS A 58 8.38 -5.72 14.42
N ASN A 59 7.41 -5.55 15.32
CA ASN A 59 7.49 -5.73 16.76
C ASN A 59 8.74 -5.08 17.37
N THR A 60 8.99 -3.81 17.05
CA THR A 60 10.19 -3.10 17.52
C THR A 60 9.98 -2.52 18.92
N ASN A 61 9.70 -3.41 19.88
CA ASN A 61 9.24 -3.07 21.23
C ASN A 61 10.35 -2.62 22.18
N SER A 62 11.60 -2.71 21.75
CA SER A 62 12.77 -2.12 22.41
C SER A 62 13.51 -1.15 21.47
N LEU A 63 14.21 -0.19 22.06
CA LEU A 63 15.02 0.76 21.30
C LEU A 63 16.16 0.08 20.53
N ASP A 64 16.63 -1.08 21.01
CA ASP A 64 17.64 -1.87 20.31
C ASP A 64 17.05 -2.57 19.08
N GLU A 65 15.81 -3.07 19.16
CA GLU A 65 15.10 -3.60 17.99
C GLU A 65 14.83 -2.52 16.94
N VAL A 66 14.45 -1.30 17.36
CA VAL A 66 14.33 -0.16 16.45
C VAL A 66 15.65 0.09 15.72
N ARG A 67 16.79 0.12 16.45
CA ARG A 67 18.12 0.31 15.83
C ARG A 67 18.48 -0.82 14.89
N GLN A 68 18.18 -2.07 15.25
CA GLN A 68 18.42 -3.24 14.41
C GLN A 68 17.59 -3.19 13.12
N ALA A 69 16.31 -2.83 13.22
CA ALA A 69 15.43 -2.68 12.06
C ALA A 69 15.96 -1.61 11.08
N LEU A 70 16.32 -0.43 11.60
CA LEU A 70 16.89 0.65 10.78
C LEU A 70 18.24 0.25 10.17
N ALA A 71 19.10 -0.47 10.92
CA ALA A 71 20.39 -0.93 10.42
C ALA A 71 20.25 -1.99 9.31
N ALA A 72 19.25 -2.86 9.39
CA ALA A 72 18.89 -3.81 8.34
C ALA A 72 18.20 -3.14 7.14
N GLY A 73 17.86 -1.86 7.27
CA GLY A 73 17.37 -1.00 6.20
C GLY A 73 15.84 -0.89 6.12
N ALA A 74 15.13 -1.16 7.21
CA ALA A 74 13.78 -0.65 7.38
C ALA A 74 13.80 0.89 7.39
N ASN A 75 12.71 1.50 6.89
CA ASN A 75 12.49 2.95 6.92
C ASN A 75 11.20 3.34 7.64
N ALA A 76 10.51 2.37 8.21
CA ALA A 76 9.42 2.53 9.14
C ALA A 76 9.56 1.48 10.24
N VAL A 77 8.86 1.70 11.35
CA VAL A 77 8.80 0.73 12.44
C VAL A 77 7.37 0.61 12.94
N GLU A 78 7.00 -0.59 13.35
CA GLU A 78 5.76 -0.90 14.05
C GLU A 78 6.12 -1.23 15.51
N ILE A 79 5.32 -0.70 16.44
CA ILE A 79 5.50 -0.79 17.89
C ILE A 79 4.17 -1.20 18.51
N ASP A 80 4.19 -2.26 19.31
CA ASP A 80 3.02 -2.72 20.03
C ASP A 80 2.72 -1.81 21.22
N VAL A 81 1.51 -1.28 21.30
CA VAL A 81 1.03 -0.44 22.40
C VAL A 81 -0.01 -1.20 23.20
N ASN A 82 0.18 -1.23 24.51
CA ASN A 82 -0.75 -1.85 25.44
C ASN A 82 -0.91 -0.99 26.70
N VAL A 83 -1.75 -1.42 27.63
CA VAL A 83 -1.78 -0.94 29.02
C VAL A 83 -1.13 -1.97 29.92
N TYR A 84 -0.54 -1.55 31.04
CA TYR A 84 -0.05 -2.50 32.03
C TYR A 84 -1.18 -3.33 32.63
N GLU A 85 -0.93 -4.61 32.91
CA GLU A 85 -1.91 -5.49 33.56
C GLU A 85 -2.33 -4.97 34.94
N SER A 86 -1.39 -4.51 35.76
CA SER A 86 -1.67 -3.97 37.10
C SER A 86 -2.12 -2.51 37.13
N ARG A 87 -1.89 -1.77 36.04
CA ARG A 87 -2.11 -0.32 35.91
C ARG A 87 -2.76 0.00 34.56
N PRO A 88 -4.06 -0.34 34.40
CA PRO A 88 -4.74 -0.25 33.10
C PRO A 88 -4.94 1.19 32.60
N ASP A 89 -4.63 2.20 33.41
CA ASP A 89 -4.63 3.62 33.08
C ASP A 89 -3.30 4.11 32.44
N GLN A 90 -2.27 3.26 32.41
CA GLN A 90 -0.93 3.61 31.95
C GLN A 90 -0.53 2.81 30.71
N LEU A 91 -0.06 3.53 29.68
CA LEU A 91 0.39 2.93 28.42
C LEU A 91 1.83 2.40 28.51
N CYS A 92 2.05 1.23 27.92
CA CYS A 92 3.34 0.56 27.81
C CYS A 92 3.57 0.03 26.39
N VAL A 93 4.81 -0.40 26.13
CA VAL A 93 5.20 -1.04 24.86
C VAL A 93 5.24 -2.56 25.07
N SER A 94 4.26 -3.28 24.50
CA SER A 94 4.13 -4.73 24.71
C SER A 94 3.19 -5.40 23.72
N GLU A 95 3.61 -6.55 23.17
CA GLU A 95 2.82 -7.41 22.27
C GLU A 95 1.81 -8.31 23.02
N THR A 96 1.86 -8.39 24.35
CA THR A 96 1.03 -9.34 25.10
C THR A 96 -0.46 -9.11 24.89
N GLY A 97 -1.27 -10.16 25.08
CA GLY A 97 -2.72 -10.08 24.95
C GLY A 97 -3.29 -10.37 23.55
N THR A 98 -2.46 -10.85 22.60
CA THR A 98 -2.90 -11.24 21.25
C THR A 98 -3.81 -12.48 21.22
N LEU A 99 -3.60 -13.46 22.11
CA LEU A 99 -4.45 -14.67 22.21
C LEU A 99 -5.45 -14.61 23.38
N ASP A 100 -5.19 -13.75 24.35
CA ASP A 100 -5.97 -13.57 25.56
C ASP A 100 -6.20 -12.07 25.72
N THR A 101 -7.24 -11.59 25.07
CA THR A 101 -7.54 -10.16 24.90
C THR A 101 -7.83 -9.44 26.22
N ASP A 102 -8.04 -10.20 27.29
CA ASP A 102 -8.25 -9.67 28.65
C ASP A 102 -6.92 -9.30 29.33
N LYS A 103 -5.78 -9.76 28.80
CA LYS A 103 -4.44 -9.46 29.32
C LYS A 103 -3.85 -8.18 28.74
N GLY A 104 -3.26 -7.39 29.63
CA GLY A 104 -2.42 -6.25 29.32
C GLY A 104 -0.94 -6.62 29.20
N GLY A 105 -0.14 -5.58 29.02
CA GLY A 105 1.31 -5.58 29.06
C GLY A 105 1.88 -6.06 30.38
N ASP A 106 3.02 -6.75 30.31
CA ASP A 106 3.80 -7.11 31.48
C ASP A 106 4.18 -5.86 32.29
N ASP A 107 4.23 -5.97 33.62
CA ASP A 107 4.50 -4.83 34.50
C ASP A 107 5.91 -4.24 34.39
N ASP A 108 6.84 -5.02 33.83
CA ASP A 108 8.22 -4.63 33.51
C ASP A 108 8.39 -4.14 32.07
N ALA A 109 7.31 -4.10 31.27
CA ALA A 109 7.33 -3.55 29.91
C ALA A 109 7.73 -2.07 29.92
N PRO A 110 8.46 -1.59 28.88
CA PRO A 110 8.84 -0.19 28.78
C PRO A 110 7.63 0.75 28.85
N ALA A 111 7.71 1.78 29.70
CA ALA A 111 6.68 2.81 29.74
C ALA A 111 6.65 3.56 28.41
N LEU A 112 5.47 3.71 27.81
CA LEU A 112 5.34 4.34 26.50
C LEU A 112 5.91 5.77 26.48
N PRO A 113 5.69 6.65 27.48
CA PRO A 113 6.27 7.98 27.49
C PRO A 113 7.81 7.98 27.42
N ASP A 114 8.46 7.11 28.19
CA ASP A 114 9.92 7.01 28.23
C ASP A 114 10.49 6.41 26.94
N PHE A 115 9.77 5.45 26.35
CA PHE A 115 10.11 4.89 25.05
C PHE A 115 10.03 5.95 23.94
N LEU A 116 8.93 6.70 23.86
CA LEU A 116 8.72 7.74 22.84
C LEU A 116 9.76 8.85 22.92
N ALA A 117 10.11 9.31 24.13
CA ALA A 117 11.14 10.33 24.33
C ALA A 117 12.52 9.85 23.85
N GLN A 118 12.84 8.57 23.98
CA GLN A 118 14.09 8.00 23.48
C GLN A 118 14.06 7.68 21.99
N LEU A 119 12.92 7.20 21.48
CA LEU A 119 12.68 6.98 20.05
C LEU A 119 12.82 8.30 19.29
N HIS A 120 12.39 9.42 19.88
CA HIS A 120 12.62 10.75 19.34
C HIS A 120 14.11 11.02 19.06
N GLY A 121 14.99 10.69 20.02
CA GLY A 121 16.44 10.79 19.83
C GLY A 121 16.94 9.94 18.65
N ILE A 122 16.43 8.71 18.51
CA ILE A 122 16.74 7.85 17.35
C ILE A 122 16.24 8.51 16.05
N ALA A 123 15.03 9.07 16.06
CA ALA A 123 14.42 9.70 14.91
C ALA A 123 15.21 10.94 14.43
N GLN A 124 15.77 11.72 15.36
CA GLN A 124 16.64 12.87 15.07
C GLN A 124 17.99 12.44 14.48
N LEU A 125 18.54 11.31 14.92
CA LEU A 125 19.77 10.74 14.35
C LEU A 125 19.55 10.07 12.99
N ASN A 126 18.30 9.77 12.62
CA ASN A 126 17.94 9.07 11.39
C ASN A 126 16.96 9.86 10.50
N PRO A 127 17.24 11.13 10.16
CA PRO A 127 16.28 12.00 9.46
C PRO A 127 16.06 11.59 7.99
N GLN A 128 16.94 10.77 7.42
CA GLN A 128 16.81 10.21 6.07
C GLN A 128 16.20 8.80 6.07
N ASN A 129 16.26 8.09 7.20
CA ASN A 129 15.99 6.66 7.24
C ASN A 129 14.67 6.32 7.93
N LEU A 130 14.36 6.89 9.10
CA LEU A 130 13.07 6.64 9.74
C LEU A 130 12.04 7.62 9.18
N ALA A 131 10.96 7.16 8.55
CA ALA A 131 9.96 8.00 7.89
C ALA A 131 8.55 7.89 8.52
N LEU A 132 8.25 6.75 9.14
CA LEU A 132 6.93 6.42 9.69
C LEU A 132 7.08 5.56 10.96
N VAL A 133 6.25 5.82 11.95
CA VAL A 133 6.04 4.95 13.11
C VAL A 133 4.58 4.50 13.12
N ILE A 134 4.34 3.19 13.25
CA ILE A 134 3.01 2.61 13.37
C ILE A 134 2.86 2.11 14.80
N PHE A 135 1.77 2.47 15.46
CA PHE A 135 1.41 1.98 16.79
C PHE A 135 0.34 0.90 16.63
N ASP A 136 0.72 -0.37 16.80
CA ASP A 136 -0.22 -1.50 16.84
C ASP A 136 -0.85 -1.55 18.24
N CYS A 137 -2.10 -1.10 18.35
CA CYS A 137 -2.79 -0.96 19.63
C CYS A 137 -3.52 -2.27 19.96
N LYS A 138 -3.06 -2.95 21.01
CA LYS A 138 -3.65 -4.20 21.50
C LYS A 138 -5.06 -4.02 22.08
N PRO A 139 -5.89 -5.08 22.13
CA PRO A 139 -7.31 -4.94 22.45
C PRO A 139 -7.62 -4.15 23.75
N LYS A 140 -6.82 -4.36 24.81
CA LYS A 140 -7.04 -3.71 26.11
C LYS A 140 -6.75 -2.20 26.10
N VAL A 141 -5.94 -1.71 25.16
CA VAL A 141 -5.72 -0.26 24.98
C VAL A 141 -6.82 0.40 24.15
N ALA A 142 -7.75 -0.34 23.56
CA ALA A 142 -8.76 0.17 22.63
C ALA A 142 -9.91 0.96 23.30
N THR A 143 -9.58 2.06 23.99
CA THR A 143 -10.55 2.97 24.62
C THR A 143 -10.37 4.39 24.09
N PRO A 144 -11.44 5.21 24.07
CA PRO A 144 -11.34 6.60 23.63
C PRO A 144 -10.28 7.42 24.39
N GLU A 145 -10.18 7.22 25.71
CA GLU A 145 -9.24 7.91 26.60
C GLU A 145 -7.78 7.54 26.29
N HIS A 146 -7.51 6.26 26.03
CA HIS A 146 -6.18 5.80 25.65
C HIS A 146 -5.78 6.29 24.27
N GLY A 147 -6.71 6.33 23.31
CA GLY A 147 -6.47 6.91 21.98
C GLY A 147 -6.05 8.38 22.06
N ARG A 148 -6.75 9.18 22.86
CA ARG A 148 -6.38 10.58 23.14
C ARG A 148 -5.00 10.68 23.80
N THR A 149 -4.76 9.87 24.82
CA THR A 149 -3.48 9.83 25.55
C THR A 149 -2.32 9.48 24.63
N LEU A 150 -2.47 8.46 23.79
CA LEU A 150 -1.47 8.03 22.81
C LEU A 150 -1.14 9.15 21.82
N LEU A 151 -2.16 9.79 21.25
CA LEU A 151 -1.95 10.89 20.30
C LEU A 151 -1.22 12.09 20.94
N ASP A 152 -1.60 12.45 22.18
CA ASP A 152 -0.93 13.53 22.91
C ASP A 152 0.52 13.22 23.26
N LEU A 153 0.80 11.97 23.67
CA LEU A 153 2.17 11.51 23.93
C LEU A 153 3.01 11.52 22.67
N ALA A 154 2.49 10.99 21.55
CA ALA A 154 3.20 10.98 20.28
C ALA A 154 3.52 12.41 19.81
N ARG A 155 2.57 13.33 19.89
CA ARG A 155 2.79 14.75 19.58
C ARG A 155 3.87 15.38 20.45
N ARG A 156 3.74 15.22 21.77
CA ARG A 156 4.56 15.95 22.75
C ARG A 156 5.96 15.38 22.92
N LEU A 157 6.14 14.08 22.71
CA LEU A 157 7.39 13.37 23.01
C LEU A 157 8.11 12.88 21.77
N LEU A 158 7.41 12.60 20.66
CA LEU A 158 8.01 12.00 19.47
C LEU A 158 8.05 12.96 18.26
N THR A 159 6.97 13.70 17.98
CA THR A 159 6.84 14.43 16.71
C THR A 159 6.94 15.96 16.81
N PHE A 160 7.03 16.53 18.02
CA PHE A 160 6.91 17.98 18.30
C PHE A 160 7.82 18.91 17.45
N ASP A 161 9.00 18.47 17.05
CA ASP A 161 9.96 19.24 16.26
C ASP A 161 10.41 18.50 14.98
N SER A 162 9.64 17.50 14.53
CA SER A 162 9.97 16.69 13.35
C SER A 162 8.79 16.49 12.42
N THR A 163 9.07 16.17 11.15
CA THR A 163 8.02 15.79 10.19
C THR A 163 7.78 14.28 10.17
N LEU A 164 8.04 13.58 11.28
CA LEU A 164 7.74 12.16 11.39
C LEU A 164 6.24 11.94 11.21
N SER A 165 5.87 10.93 10.44
CA SER A 165 4.47 10.54 10.33
C SER A 165 4.19 9.41 11.30
N ILE A 166 2.97 9.37 11.83
CA ILE A 166 2.52 8.28 12.69
C ILE A 166 1.21 7.68 12.16
N ILE A 167 1.00 6.41 12.44
CA ILE A 167 -0.29 5.73 12.26
C ILE A 167 -0.65 5.07 13.59
N ILE A 168 -1.89 5.28 14.05
CA ILE A 168 -2.46 4.53 15.18
C ILE A 168 -3.34 3.43 14.57
N SER A 169 -2.98 2.18 14.83
CA SER A 169 -3.60 0.99 14.25
C SER A 169 -4.31 0.16 15.31
N VAL A 170 -5.40 -0.49 14.93
CA VAL A 170 -6.02 -1.61 15.67
C VAL A 170 -6.22 -2.78 14.72
N ALA A 171 -6.34 -3.99 15.26
CA ALA A 171 -6.53 -5.18 14.44
C ALA A 171 -7.91 -5.16 13.75
N SER A 172 -8.97 -4.83 14.49
CA SER A 172 -10.34 -5.08 14.04
C SER A 172 -11.32 -3.93 14.28
N LEU A 173 -12.50 -4.04 13.67
CA LEU A 173 -13.62 -3.12 13.86
C LEU A 173 -14.17 -3.12 15.29
N ASP A 174 -13.88 -4.13 16.10
CA ASP A 174 -14.32 -4.21 17.50
C ASP A 174 -13.53 -3.27 18.41
N GLU A 175 -12.32 -2.89 18.00
CA GLU A 175 -11.40 -2.01 18.75
C GLU A 175 -11.50 -0.53 18.32
N ARG A 176 -12.44 -0.20 17.42
CA ARG A 176 -12.58 1.12 16.81
C ARG A 176 -12.82 2.27 17.80
N SER A 177 -13.25 1.98 19.02
CA SER A 177 -13.52 2.97 20.08
C SER A 177 -12.30 3.81 20.42
N ILE A 178 -11.08 3.30 20.22
CA ILE A 178 -9.85 4.09 20.41
C ILE A 178 -9.82 5.36 19.55
N PHE A 179 -10.53 5.37 18.42
CA PHE A 179 -10.54 6.48 17.48
C PHE A 179 -11.50 7.61 17.85
N ASP A 180 -12.47 7.38 18.75
CA ASP A 180 -13.63 8.26 18.94
C ASP A 180 -13.25 9.69 19.36
N GLN A 181 -12.19 9.87 20.15
CA GLN A 181 -11.72 11.18 20.60
C GLN A 181 -10.66 11.81 19.69
N ILE A 182 -10.16 11.09 18.68
CA ILE A 182 -9.01 11.53 17.88
C ILE A 182 -9.29 11.64 16.38
N ARG A 183 -10.30 10.94 15.85
CA ARG A 183 -10.63 10.86 14.42
C ARG A 183 -10.82 12.21 13.73
N SER A 184 -11.30 13.22 14.45
CA SER A 184 -11.51 14.59 13.95
C SER A 184 -10.39 15.57 14.29
N ASP A 185 -9.38 15.17 15.06
CA ASP A 185 -8.29 16.02 15.53
C ASP A 185 -6.94 15.66 14.89
N LEU A 186 -6.91 14.80 13.87
CA LEU A 186 -5.65 14.39 13.25
C LEU A 186 -4.95 15.55 12.54
N GLY A 187 -3.65 15.67 12.78
CA GLY A 187 -2.75 16.51 12.03
C GLY A 187 -2.47 15.94 10.62
N PRO A 188 -1.80 16.69 9.75
CA PRO A 188 -1.55 16.30 8.36
C PRO A 188 -0.60 15.10 8.19
N ARG A 189 0.01 14.62 9.29
CA ARG A 189 0.98 13.50 9.33
C ARG A 189 0.59 12.43 10.36
N GLU A 190 -0.70 12.36 10.69
CA GLU A 190 -1.25 11.42 11.65
C GLU A 190 -2.38 10.65 10.97
N GLY A 191 -2.28 9.33 10.91
CA GLY A 191 -3.26 8.44 10.29
C GLY A 191 -3.88 7.46 11.28
N LEU A 192 -5.04 6.93 10.92
CA LEU A 192 -5.72 5.85 11.66
C LEU A 192 -5.87 4.63 10.75
N MET A 193 -5.73 3.44 11.31
CA MET A 193 -5.70 2.20 10.55
C MET A 193 -6.48 1.08 11.23
N VAL A 194 -7.06 0.22 10.42
CA VAL A 194 -7.50 -1.13 10.82
C VAL A 194 -6.74 -2.12 9.95
N ASP A 195 -6.12 -3.15 10.53
CA ASP A 195 -5.10 -3.96 9.84
C ASP A 195 -5.26 -5.50 9.84
N GLU A 196 -6.39 -6.04 10.28
CA GLU A 196 -6.77 -7.47 10.14
C GLU A 196 -8.16 -7.71 9.53
N GLU A 197 -8.72 -6.70 8.84
CA GLU A 197 -10.09 -6.78 8.31
C GLU A 197 -10.14 -7.14 6.82
N ASN A 198 -10.93 -8.15 6.45
CA ASN A 198 -11.03 -8.60 5.05
C ASN A 198 -11.94 -7.75 4.15
N ASP A 199 -12.72 -6.83 4.74
CA ASP A 199 -13.65 -5.95 4.01
C ASP A 199 -13.16 -4.49 4.03
N PRO A 200 -12.40 -4.04 3.01
CA PRO A 200 -11.91 -2.67 2.98
C PRO A 200 -13.03 -1.64 2.75
N GLU A 201 -14.20 -2.02 2.22
CA GLU A 201 -15.35 -1.12 2.13
C GLU A 201 -15.92 -0.78 3.52
N ALA A 202 -15.96 -1.76 4.43
CA ALA A 202 -16.34 -1.53 5.82
C ALA A 202 -15.40 -0.53 6.50
N ILE A 203 -14.09 -0.64 6.25
CA ILE A 203 -13.09 0.31 6.76
C ILE A 203 -13.27 1.71 6.15
N ILE A 204 -13.52 1.79 4.85
CA ILE A 204 -13.82 3.07 4.19
C ILE A 204 -15.10 3.71 4.76
N SER A 205 -16.11 2.91 5.09
CA SER A 205 -17.33 3.39 5.73
C SER A 205 -17.06 3.91 7.14
N LEU A 206 -16.30 3.15 7.95
CA LEU A 206 -15.87 3.55 9.29
C LEU A 206 -15.14 4.89 9.26
N PHE A 207 -14.23 5.07 8.30
CA PHE A 207 -13.34 6.22 8.17
C PHE A 207 -13.82 7.28 7.18
N SER A 208 -15.12 7.35 6.90
CA SER A 208 -15.69 8.29 5.93
C SER A 208 -15.46 9.78 6.27
N ASP A 209 -15.17 10.09 7.52
CA ASP A 209 -14.84 11.41 8.08
C ASP A 209 -13.36 11.55 8.48
N VAL A 210 -12.53 10.52 8.28
CA VAL A 210 -11.11 10.53 8.65
C VAL A 210 -10.26 10.92 7.46
N ALA A 211 -9.55 12.05 7.57
CA ALA A 211 -8.74 12.59 6.47
C ALA A 211 -7.62 11.65 6.01
N ASN A 212 -6.98 10.96 6.97
CA ASN A 212 -5.82 10.09 6.76
C ASN A 212 -6.15 8.63 7.09
N ALA A 213 -7.23 8.12 6.49
CA ALA A 213 -7.66 6.74 6.66
C ALA A 213 -6.66 5.76 6.03
N CYS A 214 -6.27 4.74 6.77
CA CYS A 214 -5.30 3.73 6.36
C CYS A 214 -5.90 2.33 6.48
N TYR A 215 -5.29 1.37 5.80
CA TYR A 215 -5.74 -0.01 5.79
C TYR A 215 -4.54 -0.95 5.82
N GLY A 216 -4.61 -1.96 6.66
CA GLY A 216 -3.70 -3.09 6.62
C GLY A 216 -4.46 -4.39 6.40
N ASN A 217 -3.75 -5.40 5.94
CA ASN A 217 -4.19 -6.76 6.16
C ASN A 217 -2.99 -7.68 6.15
N GLY A 218 -3.14 -8.81 6.80
CA GLY A 218 -2.06 -9.76 6.95
C GLY A 218 -2.51 -11.07 7.52
N VAL A 219 -1.57 -12.00 7.53
CA VAL A 219 -1.70 -13.21 8.33
C VAL A 219 -0.30 -13.69 8.67
N ALA A 220 -0.19 -14.36 9.82
CA ALA A 220 1.02 -15.05 10.23
C ALA A 220 1.57 -15.94 9.09
N PRO A 221 2.88 -15.93 8.82
CA PRO A 221 3.50 -16.65 7.69
C PRO A 221 3.11 -18.13 7.58
N THR A 222 2.85 -18.81 8.70
CA THR A 222 2.40 -20.22 8.73
C THR A 222 1.05 -20.47 8.07
N PHE A 223 0.21 -19.44 7.93
CA PHE A 223 -1.11 -19.53 7.30
C PHE A 223 -1.17 -18.79 5.96
N GLN A 224 -0.05 -18.29 5.44
CA GLN A 224 0.01 -17.61 4.15
C GLN A 224 -0.14 -18.60 3.01
N SER A 225 -1.37 -18.81 2.57
CA SER A 225 -1.69 -19.54 1.35
C SER A 225 -3.09 -19.18 0.85
N PRO A 226 -3.38 -19.29 -0.46
CA PRO A 226 -4.73 -19.09 -0.99
C PRO A 226 -5.80 -20.00 -0.38
N THR A 227 -5.40 -21.11 0.28
CA THR A 227 -6.33 -22.04 0.92
C THR A 227 -6.61 -21.68 2.38
N LEU A 228 -5.59 -21.22 3.13
CA LEU A 228 -5.73 -20.93 4.57
C LEU A 228 -6.12 -19.47 4.85
N SER A 229 -5.74 -18.55 3.96
CA SER A 229 -6.00 -17.11 4.08
C SER A 229 -6.51 -16.52 2.74
N PRO A 230 -7.63 -17.03 2.22
CA PRO A 230 -8.11 -16.72 0.88
C PRO A 230 -8.46 -15.23 0.65
N HIS A 231 -8.69 -14.46 1.72
CA HIS A 231 -9.25 -13.11 1.65
C HIS A 231 -8.21 -11.98 1.85
N VAL A 232 -7.02 -12.29 2.36
CA VAL A 232 -5.98 -11.28 2.66
C VAL A 232 -5.50 -10.59 1.39
N ARG A 233 -5.16 -11.36 0.36
CA ARG A 233 -4.71 -10.79 -0.91
C ARG A 233 -5.82 -10.02 -1.64
N PRO A 234 -7.03 -10.58 -1.87
CA PRO A 234 -8.12 -9.86 -2.53
C PRO A 234 -8.46 -8.53 -1.84
N SER A 235 -8.44 -8.50 -0.52
CA SER A 235 -8.77 -7.29 0.24
C SER A 235 -7.71 -6.20 0.06
N LEU A 236 -6.42 -6.55 0.03
CA LEU A 236 -5.33 -5.61 -0.27
C LEU A 236 -5.32 -5.11 -1.72
N GLU A 237 -5.69 -5.98 -2.69
CA GLU A 237 -5.89 -5.58 -4.09
C GLU A 237 -7.01 -4.56 -4.22
N ARG A 238 -8.14 -4.84 -3.56
CA ARG A 238 -9.29 -3.95 -3.52
C ARG A 238 -9.00 -2.62 -2.81
N ALA A 239 -8.35 -2.66 -1.65
CA ALA A 239 -7.94 -1.47 -0.90
C ALA A 239 -7.00 -0.58 -1.72
N SER A 240 -6.02 -1.17 -2.40
CA SER A 240 -5.09 -0.43 -3.27
C SER A 240 -5.82 0.20 -4.47
N ALA A 241 -6.78 -0.50 -5.06
CA ALA A 241 -7.62 0.05 -6.12
C ALA A 241 -8.51 1.21 -5.62
N PHE A 242 -9.12 1.11 -4.44
CA PHE A 242 -9.90 2.21 -3.86
C PHE A 242 -9.06 3.43 -3.51
N ARG A 243 -7.84 3.22 -2.98
CA ARG A 243 -6.85 4.30 -2.79
C ARG A 243 -6.58 5.02 -4.11
N THR A 244 -6.28 4.29 -5.17
CA THR A 244 -5.99 4.88 -6.50
C THR A 244 -7.21 5.56 -7.12
N ALA A 245 -8.39 4.95 -7.03
CA ALA A 245 -9.60 5.41 -7.72
C ALA A 245 -10.20 6.68 -7.12
N ALA A 246 -10.14 6.83 -5.79
CA ALA A 246 -10.89 7.85 -5.08
C ALA A 246 -10.16 8.47 -3.88
N GLY A 247 -8.95 8.01 -3.53
CA GLY A 247 -8.20 8.55 -2.41
C GLY A 247 -8.84 8.35 -1.04
N LYS A 248 -9.83 7.47 -0.93
CA LYS A 248 -10.56 7.25 0.33
C LYS A 248 -9.70 6.60 1.40
N LEU A 249 -8.80 5.72 0.98
CA LEU A 249 -7.67 5.27 1.77
C LEU A 249 -6.45 6.07 1.35
N LYS A 250 -5.52 6.28 2.27
CA LYS A 250 -4.28 7.04 2.08
C LYS A 250 -3.03 6.17 2.16
N PHE A 251 -3.07 5.12 2.98
CA PHE A 251 -1.98 4.16 3.14
C PHE A 251 -2.54 2.73 3.17
N VAL A 252 -1.90 1.81 2.45
CA VAL A 252 -2.24 0.38 2.44
C VAL A 252 -0.97 -0.42 2.71
N TYR A 253 -0.95 -1.35 3.66
CA TYR A 253 0.22 -2.21 3.88
C TYR A 253 -0.15 -3.69 4.07
N ALA A 254 0.83 -4.57 3.84
CA ALA A 254 0.69 -6.01 4.02
C ALA A 254 1.61 -6.51 5.14
N TRP A 255 1.15 -7.49 5.92
CA TRP A 255 1.97 -8.12 6.96
C TRP A 255 1.67 -9.60 7.19
N THR A 256 2.50 -10.35 7.91
CA THR A 256 3.95 -10.25 7.78
C THR A 256 4.35 -11.08 6.56
N VAL A 257 5.01 -10.55 5.54
CA VAL A 257 5.27 -11.28 4.29
C VAL A 257 6.61 -12.01 4.34
N GLY A 258 6.59 -13.34 4.33
CA GLY A 258 7.77 -14.20 4.53
C GLY A 258 8.29 -14.91 3.28
N ASP A 259 7.67 -14.69 2.12
CA ASP A 259 8.00 -15.33 0.85
C ASP A 259 8.39 -14.30 -0.22
N GLU A 260 9.45 -14.58 -0.98
CA GLU A 260 10.03 -13.61 -1.93
C GLU A 260 9.10 -13.33 -3.13
N ASP A 261 8.37 -14.34 -3.60
CA ASP A 261 7.40 -14.15 -4.69
C ASP A 261 6.18 -13.39 -4.18
N ALA A 262 5.72 -13.67 -2.96
CA ALA A 262 4.68 -12.87 -2.29
C ALA A 262 5.09 -11.40 -2.14
N LEU A 263 6.36 -11.09 -1.83
CA LEU A 263 6.85 -9.70 -1.81
C LEU A 263 6.66 -9.02 -3.17
N ARG A 264 7.08 -9.66 -4.27
CA ARG A 264 6.89 -9.12 -5.63
C ARG A 264 5.42 -8.89 -5.94
N GLU A 265 4.57 -9.83 -5.56
CA GLU A 265 3.14 -9.73 -5.76
C GLU A 265 2.51 -8.56 -4.99
N TYR A 266 2.86 -8.36 -3.72
CA TYR A 266 2.35 -7.22 -2.96
C TYR A 266 2.84 -5.87 -3.52
N LEU A 267 4.07 -5.80 -4.03
CA LEU A 267 4.53 -4.63 -4.78
C LEU A 267 3.70 -4.40 -6.05
N ARG A 268 3.37 -5.46 -6.80
CA ARG A 268 2.58 -5.41 -8.04
C ARG A 268 1.14 -4.97 -7.83
N ILE A 269 0.52 -5.24 -6.68
CA ILE A 269 -0.85 -4.80 -6.37
C ILE A 269 -0.90 -3.37 -5.81
N GLY A 270 0.25 -2.78 -5.50
CA GLY A 270 0.37 -1.38 -5.14
C GLY A 270 0.33 -1.08 -3.64
N VAL A 271 0.60 -2.01 -2.72
CA VAL A 271 0.67 -1.66 -1.28
C VAL A 271 1.77 -0.64 -1.02
N ASN A 272 1.55 0.34 -0.14
CA ASN A 272 2.54 1.37 0.22
C ASN A 272 3.65 0.84 1.13
N GLY A 273 3.38 -0.19 1.93
CA GLY A 273 4.37 -0.78 2.80
C GLY A 273 4.18 -2.28 3.00
N ILE A 274 5.23 -2.92 3.49
CA ILE A 274 5.24 -4.33 3.88
C ILE A 274 5.97 -4.43 5.21
N ILE A 275 5.43 -5.22 6.13
CA ILE A 275 6.19 -5.81 7.24
C ILE A 275 6.79 -7.13 6.72
N PRO A 276 8.11 -7.21 6.48
CA PRO A 276 8.75 -8.44 6.00
C PRO A 276 9.08 -9.38 7.17
N GLY A 277 8.84 -10.68 7.00
CA GLY A 277 9.31 -11.67 7.96
C GLY A 277 8.67 -13.05 7.86
N LYS A 278 9.40 -14.05 8.37
CA LYS A 278 8.91 -15.44 8.46
C LYS A 278 8.32 -15.79 9.82
N SER A 279 8.40 -14.87 10.78
CA SER A 279 7.84 -15.03 12.12
C SER A 279 6.69 -14.04 12.32
N PRO A 280 5.58 -14.46 12.95
CA PRO A 280 4.47 -13.56 13.25
C PRO A 280 4.75 -12.56 14.38
N SER A 281 5.89 -12.68 15.09
CA SER A 281 6.13 -11.87 16.30
C SER A 281 7.56 -11.34 16.43
N ARG A 282 8.34 -11.36 15.34
CA ARG A 282 9.75 -10.96 15.39
C ARG A 282 10.19 -10.24 14.14
N PHE A 283 11.06 -9.26 14.35
CA PHE A 283 11.82 -8.61 13.29
C PHE A 283 12.69 -9.63 12.54
N ASP A 284 12.65 -9.56 11.20
CA ASP A 284 13.41 -10.43 10.30
C ASP A 284 14.33 -9.60 9.39
N ALA A 285 15.60 -9.51 9.79
CA ALA A 285 16.62 -8.73 9.07
C ALA A 285 16.89 -9.29 7.66
N ASP A 286 16.85 -10.61 7.49
CA ASP A 286 17.12 -11.26 6.21
C ASP A 286 15.99 -11.03 5.20
N MET A 287 14.74 -11.10 5.67
CA MET A 287 13.59 -10.77 4.83
C MET A 287 13.51 -9.27 4.52
N THR A 288 13.92 -8.41 5.47
CA THR A 288 14.10 -6.97 5.24
C THR A 288 15.11 -6.72 4.12
N ALA A 289 16.29 -7.35 4.19
CA ALA A 289 17.31 -7.25 3.14
C ALA A 289 16.84 -7.81 1.79
N THR A 290 16.05 -8.88 1.82
CA THR A 290 15.43 -9.48 0.64
C THR A 290 14.45 -8.51 -0.03
N LEU A 291 13.53 -7.90 0.73
CA LEU A 291 12.61 -6.88 0.21
C LEU A 291 13.35 -5.67 -0.38
N ARG A 292 14.44 -5.22 0.27
CA ARG A 292 15.29 -4.16 -0.31
C ARG A 292 15.85 -4.54 -1.67
N ARG A 293 16.33 -5.78 -1.83
CA ARG A 293 16.82 -6.30 -3.11
C ARG A 293 15.69 -6.34 -4.15
N VAL A 294 14.53 -6.87 -3.79
CA VAL A 294 13.35 -6.97 -4.68
C VAL A 294 12.95 -5.59 -5.22
N ILE A 295 12.89 -4.55 -4.36
CA ILE A 295 12.55 -3.18 -4.78
C ILE A 295 13.52 -2.63 -5.84
N THR A 296 14.76 -3.11 -5.87
CA THR A 296 15.79 -2.68 -6.85
C THR A 296 15.80 -3.47 -8.16
N GLU A 297 14.97 -4.53 -8.27
CA GLU A 297 14.83 -5.29 -9.51
C GLU A 297 14.31 -4.41 -10.66
N GLU A 298 14.63 -4.81 -11.89
CA GLU A 298 14.32 -4.03 -13.10
C GLU A 298 12.83 -3.65 -13.21
N GLU A 299 11.94 -4.55 -12.77
CA GLU A 299 10.49 -4.34 -12.80
C GLU A 299 10.03 -3.19 -11.88
N PHE A 300 10.64 -3.06 -10.69
CA PHE A 300 10.18 -2.19 -9.60
C PHE A 300 10.99 -0.91 -9.46
N ARG A 301 12.30 -0.96 -9.71
CA ARG A 301 13.21 0.18 -9.56
C ARG A 301 12.76 1.50 -10.23
N PRO A 302 12.14 1.51 -11.42
CA PRO A 302 11.67 2.77 -12.01
C PRO A 302 10.33 3.27 -11.46
N LYS A 303 9.66 2.47 -10.64
CA LYS A 303 8.30 2.71 -10.16
C LYS A 303 8.24 2.92 -8.65
N ILE A 304 9.15 2.30 -7.90
CA ILE A 304 9.16 2.25 -6.44
C ILE A 304 10.49 2.78 -5.93
N ARG A 305 10.45 3.58 -4.87
CA ARG A 305 11.63 3.98 -4.10
C ARG A 305 11.33 3.92 -2.61
N LEU A 306 12.35 3.82 -1.78
CA LEU A 306 12.16 3.95 -0.34
C LEU A 306 11.64 5.36 0.00
N ALA A 307 10.63 5.39 0.86
CA ALA A 307 10.12 6.61 1.45
C ALA A 307 11.15 7.25 2.36
N LEU A 308 11.18 8.58 2.35
CA LEU A 308 12.02 9.41 3.21
C LEU A 308 11.11 10.18 4.19
N ARG A 309 11.68 10.71 5.27
CA ARG A 309 10.97 11.54 6.26
C ARG A 309 10.17 12.70 5.68
N ARG A 310 10.61 13.25 4.54
CA ARG A 310 9.91 14.35 3.85
C ARG A 310 8.63 13.89 3.15
N ASP A 311 8.56 12.63 2.75
CA ASP A 311 7.37 12.07 2.12
C ASP A 311 6.24 12.02 3.15
N ASN A 312 5.09 12.61 2.82
CA ASN A 312 3.89 12.44 3.62
C ASN A 312 3.16 11.20 3.08
N PRO A 313 3.04 10.11 3.87
CA PRO A 313 2.35 8.90 3.42
C PRO A 313 0.90 9.15 3.04
N PHE A 314 0.30 10.27 3.48
CA PHE A 314 -1.11 10.58 3.24
C PHE A 314 -1.35 11.62 2.14
N GLY A 315 -0.29 12.26 1.65
CA GLY A 315 -0.42 13.54 0.95
C GLY A 315 -0.52 13.49 -0.57
N ARG A 316 -0.31 12.33 -1.21
CA ARG A 316 -0.24 12.25 -2.69
C ARG A 316 -1.05 11.06 -3.22
N PRO A 317 -2.03 11.30 -4.11
CA PRO A 317 -2.66 10.24 -4.89
C PRO A 317 -1.65 9.46 -5.74
N ASP A 318 -1.93 8.17 -5.95
CA ASP A 318 -1.06 7.25 -6.68
C ASP A 318 -0.84 7.69 -8.14
N THR A 319 0.36 7.43 -8.64
CA THR A 319 0.70 7.48 -10.06
C THR A 319 0.18 6.22 -10.76
N ALA A 320 -1.14 6.04 -10.82
CA ALA A 320 -1.74 4.79 -11.26
C ALA A 320 -3.19 4.96 -11.75
N TYR A 321 -3.68 3.89 -12.36
CA TYR A 321 -5.09 3.65 -12.65
C TYR A 321 -5.57 2.42 -11.88
N ALA A 322 -6.81 2.46 -11.41
CA ALA A 322 -7.52 1.33 -10.83
C ALA A 322 -8.53 0.80 -11.83
N LEU A 323 -8.52 -0.51 -12.06
CA LEU A 323 -9.59 -1.20 -12.78
C LEU A 323 -10.48 -1.91 -11.78
N GLN A 324 -11.77 -1.80 -12.00
CA GLN A 324 -12.79 -2.65 -11.39
C GLN A 324 -13.42 -3.47 -12.51
N VAL A 325 -13.21 -4.78 -12.47
CA VAL A 325 -13.54 -5.74 -13.54
C VAL A 325 -14.73 -6.57 -13.08
N HIS A 326 -15.77 -6.65 -13.91
CA HIS A 326 -16.93 -7.49 -13.65
C HIS A 326 -16.98 -8.67 -14.62
N THR A 327 -16.81 -9.88 -14.11
CA THR A 327 -17.12 -11.09 -14.86
C THR A 327 -18.64 -11.24 -14.93
N GLY A 328 -19.19 -11.54 -16.10
CA GLY A 328 -20.63 -11.61 -16.28
C GLY A 328 -21.29 -12.81 -15.60
N THR A 329 -22.62 -12.86 -15.71
CA THR A 329 -23.48 -13.87 -15.07
C THR A 329 -23.79 -15.09 -15.94
N VAL A 330 -23.26 -15.13 -17.18
CA VAL A 330 -23.48 -16.25 -18.11
C VAL A 330 -22.88 -17.53 -17.51
N HIS A 331 -23.53 -18.68 -17.69
CA HIS A 331 -23.02 -19.94 -17.18
C HIS A 331 -21.55 -20.17 -17.60
N ASN A 332 -20.69 -20.51 -16.63
CA ASN A 332 -19.23 -20.67 -16.78
C ASN A 332 -18.52 -19.41 -17.32
N ALA A 333 -18.97 -18.21 -16.92
CA ALA A 333 -18.33 -16.96 -17.32
C ALA A 333 -16.91 -16.75 -16.77
N GLY A 334 -16.52 -17.44 -15.69
CA GLY A 334 -15.24 -17.23 -15.02
C GLY A 334 -14.05 -17.81 -15.77
N THR A 335 -12.83 -17.39 -15.42
CA THR A 335 -11.62 -17.80 -16.13
C THR A 335 -10.42 -18.09 -15.22
N ASP A 336 -9.66 -19.11 -15.59
CA ASP A 336 -8.34 -19.42 -15.01
C ASP A 336 -7.18 -18.86 -15.85
N ALA A 337 -7.48 -18.26 -17.00
CA ALA A 337 -6.44 -17.80 -17.93
C ALA A 337 -5.73 -16.55 -17.41
N ASN A 338 -4.44 -16.42 -17.73
CA ASN A 338 -3.74 -15.17 -17.45
C ASN A 338 -4.29 -14.08 -18.36
N LEU A 339 -4.51 -12.91 -17.78
CA LEU A 339 -5.08 -11.76 -18.47
C LEU A 339 -4.01 -10.70 -18.73
N LEU A 340 -4.18 -9.97 -19.82
CA LEU A 340 -3.42 -8.76 -20.12
C LEU A 340 -4.39 -7.62 -20.37
N PHE A 341 -4.43 -6.67 -19.44
CA PHE A 341 -5.15 -5.42 -19.58
C PHE A 341 -4.23 -4.38 -20.23
N THR A 342 -4.72 -3.63 -21.21
CA THR A 342 -4.00 -2.52 -21.82
C THR A 342 -4.89 -1.29 -21.91
N LEU A 343 -4.51 -0.21 -21.23
CA LEU A 343 -5.15 1.10 -21.33
C LEU A 343 -4.43 1.93 -22.39
N THR A 344 -5.20 2.65 -23.21
CA THR A 344 -4.67 3.53 -24.26
C THR A 344 -5.26 4.93 -24.15
N GLY A 345 -4.41 5.93 -24.23
CA GLY A 345 -4.77 7.34 -24.35
C GLY A 345 -3.78 8.09 -25.26
N PRO A 346 -4.00 9.40 -25.50
CA PRO A 346 -3.19 10.19 -26.42
C PRO A 346 -1.72 10.39 -25.97
N ASN A 347 -1.36 10.05 -24.73
CA ASN A 347 0.02 10.12 -24.25
C ASN A 347 0.75 8.77 -24.31
N GLY A 348 0.04 7.68 -24.61
CA GLY A 348 0.62 6.35 -24.73
C GLY A 348 -0.33 5.26 -24.23
N SER A 349 0.25 4.09 -23.96
CA SER A 349 -0.46 2.96 -23.40
C SER A 349 0.32 2.33 -22.25
N VAL A 350 -0.39 1.64 -21.37
CA VAL A 350 0.20 0.82 -20.31
C VAL A 350 -0.49 -0.53 -20.30
N SER A 351 0.29 -1.59 -20.10
CA SER A 351 -0.21 -2.95 -20.00
C SER A 351 0.13 -3.56 -18.65
N LYS A 352 -0.80 -4.36 -18.11
CA LYS A 352 -0.63 -5.10 -16.86
C LYS A 352 -1.02 -6.56 -17.08
N ALA A 353 -0.03 -7.44 -16.94
CA ALA A 353 -0.29 -8.87 -16.82
C ALA A 353 -0.93 -9.14 -15.45
N PHE A 354 -1.90 -10.04 -15.46
CA PHE A 354 -2.72 -10.38 -14.31
C PHE A 354 -2.91 -11.89 -14.30
N ASP A 355 -2.37 -12.53 -13.28
CA ASP A 355 -2.46 -13.97 -13.13
C ASP A 355 -3.75 -14.31 -12.35
N ALA A 356 -4.75 -14.81 -13.07
CA ALA A 356 -6.03 -15.19 -12.49
C ALA A 356 -5.91 -16.41 -11.55
N SER A 357 -4.87 -17.23 -11.72
CA SER A 357 -4.66 -18.47 -10.97
C SER A 357 -4.05 -18.27 -9.56
N LEU A 358 -3.57 -17.06 -9.25
CA LEU A 358 -2.91 -16.75 -7.96
C LEU A 358 -3.81 -16.93 -6.74
N ILE A 359 -5.13 -16.99 -6.92
CA ILE A 359 -6.10 -17.23 -5.85
C ILE A 359 -6.97 -18.36 -6.37
N GLY A 360 -6.81 -19.52 -5.77
CA GLY A 360 -7.48 -20.74 -6.19
C GLY A 360 -6.96 -21.90 -5.34
N SER A 361 -7.87 -22.61 -4.70
CA SER A 361 -7.51 -23.85 -4.01
C SER A 361 -7.59 -25.00 -5.01
N LEU A 362 -6.56 -25.88 -5.02
CA LEU A 362 -6.65 -27.20 -5.69
C LEU A 362 -7.85 -28.03 -5.20
N LEU A 363 -8.45 -27.67 -4.06
CA LEU A 363 -9.59 -28.34 -3.44
C LEU A 363 -10.94 -27.62 -3.65
N GLY A 364 -11.00 -26.55 -4.46
CA GLY A 364 -12.25 -25.91 -4.89
C GLY A 364 -13.06 -25.19 -3.80
N LYS A 365 -12.46 -24.88 -2.65
CA LYS A 365 -13.16 -24.23 -1.51
C LYS A 365 -13.04 -22.70 -1.45
N THR A 366 -12.09 -22.13 -2.20
CA THR A 366 -11.86 -20.69 -2.28
C THR A 366 -12.28 -20.21 -3.66
N PRO A 367 -13.21 -19.25 -3.79
CA PRO A 367 -13.50 -18.61 -5.07
C PRO A 367 -12.21 -18.02 -5.63
N GLY A 368 -11.87 -18.32 -6.88
CA GLY A 368 -10.71 -17.75 -7.52
C GLY A 368 -10.90 -16.28 -7.87
N ARG A 369 -9.97 -15.72 -8.65
CA ARG A 369 -10.14 -14.41 -9.28
C ARG A 369 -10.97 -14.58 -10.54
N MET A 370 -11.65 -13.52 -10.94
CA MET A 370 -12.39 -13.48 -12.22
C MET A 370 -13.47 -14.56 -12.31
N GLU A 371 -14.07 -14.93 -11.19
CA GLU A 371 -15.14 -15.93 -11.10
C GLU A 371 -16.48 -15.41 -11.64
N ASN A 372 -17.41 -16.32 -11.92
CA ASN A 372 -18.75 -15.95 -12.38
C ASN A 372 -19.42 -14.91 -11.47
N ASN A 373 -19.90 -13.80 -12.05
CA ASN A 373 -20.55 -12.70 -11.32
C ASN A 373 -19.66 -12.06 -10.22
N ALA A 374 -18.34 -12.19 -10.32
CA ALA A 374 -17.40 -11.61 -9.37
C ALA A 374 -16.91 -10.22 -9.81
N TRP A 375 -16.51 -9.43 -8.81
CA TRP A 375 -15.81 -8.18 -9.00
C TRP A 375 -14.36 -8.32 -8.56
N ASP A 376 -13.46 -8.00 -9.48
CA ASP A 376 -12.02 -8.04 -9.27
C ASP A 376 -11.38 -6.68 -9.49
N TYR A 377 -10.24 -6.46 -8.86
CA TYR A 377 -9.58 -5.16 -8.80
C TYR A 377 -8.15 -5.25 -9.29
N VAL A 378 -7.75 -4.30 -10.16
CA VAL A 378 -6.40 -4.26 -10.71
C VAL A 378 -5.77 -2.89 -10.48
N PHE A 379 -4.62 -2.88 -9.82
CA PHE A 379 -3.75 -1.71 -9.74
C PHE A 379 -2.81 -1.68 -10.94
N MET A 380 -2.84 -0.56 -11.68
CA MET A 380 -2.02 -0.33 -12.88
C MET A 380 -1.18 0.94 -12.73
N GLU A 381 0.05 0.77 -12.24
CA GLU A 381 1.01 1.85 -12.11
C GLU A 381 1.39 2.43 -13.47
N SER A 382 1.15 3.73 -13.65
CA SER A 382 1.37 4.42 -14.92
C SER A 382 1.40 5.92 -14.75
N LEU A 383 2.22 6.56 -15.59
CA LEU A 383 2.11 7.99 -15.89
C LEU A 383 0.77 8.31 -16.58
N ASP A 384 0.41 9.59 -16.58
CA ASP A 384 -0.82 10.10 -17.19
C ASP A 384 -0.87 9.79 -18.71
N LEU A 385 -1.84 8.96 -19.10
CA LEU A 385 -2.13 8.60 -20.49
C LEU A 385 -2.92 9.69 -21.22
N GLY A 386 -3.34 10.74 -20.52
CA GLY A 386 -4.33 11.71 -20.97
C GLY A 386 -5.74 11.11 -20.94
N PRO A 387 -6.72 11.80 -21.57
CA PRO A 387 -8.09 11.30 -21.68
C PRO A 387 -8.13 9.87 -22.21
N LEU A 388 -8.56 8.93 -21.36
CA LEU A 388 -8.57 7.51 -21.71
C LEU A 388 -9.50 7.25 -22.90
N GLN A 389 -9.01 6.52 -23.90
CA GLN A 389 -9.73 6.28 -25.15
C GLN A 389 -10.32 4.87 -25.21
N SER A 390 -9.54 3.86 -24.82
CA SER A 390 -9.94 2.47 -24.93
C SER A 390 -9.21 1.58 -23.94
N ILE A 391 -9.81 0.42 -23.68
CA ILE A 391 -9.17 -0.70 -23.00
C ILE A 391 -9.16 -1.92 -23.93
N THR A 392 -8.02 -2.58 -24.04
CA THR A 392 -7.87 -3.89 -24.67
C THR A 392 -7.64 -4.94 -23.61
N VAL A 393 -8.36 -6.05 -23.73
CA VAL A 393 -8.28 -7.20 -22.83
C VAL A 393 -7.91 -8.43 -23.65
N ARG A 394 -6.87 -9.15 -23.22
CA ARG A 394 -6.44 -10.42 -23.81
C ARG A 394 -6.34 -11.49 -22.72
N ARG A 395 -6.48 -12.75 -23.14
CA ARG A 395 -6.22 -13.94 -22.32
C ARG A 395 -5.16 -14.80 -23.00
N ASP A 396 -4.44 -15.62 -22.24
CA ASP A 396 -3.37 -16.49 -22.77
C ASP A 396 -3.80 -17.94 -23.05
N ASP A 397 -5.10 -18.22 -22.94
CA ASP A 397 -5.75 -19.50 -23.20
C ASP A 397 -5.22 -20.69 -22.36
N LYS A 398 -4.55 -20.41 -21.24
CA LYS A 398 -4.10 -21.43 -20.28
C LYS A 398 -5.09 -21.61 -19.13
N GLY A 399 -4.89 -22.67 -18.34
CA GLY A 399 -5.74 -23.03 -17.21
C GLY A 399 -6.80 -24.08 -17.58
N ASN A 400 -7.65 -24.45 -16.62
CA ASN A 400 -8.65 -25.51 -16.83
C ASN A 400 -9.92 -24.96 -17.49
N ALA A 401 -10.31 -23.72 -17.14
CA ALA A 401 -11.40 -22.98 -17.77
C ALA A 401 -10.86 -21.67 -18.36
N PRO A 402 -10.26 -21.70 -19.57
CA PRO A 402 -9.60 -20.52 -20.14
C PRO A 402 -10.59 -19.54 -20.80
N ASP A 403 -11.84 -19.94 -21.05
CA ASP A 403 -12.85 -19.04 -21.59
C ASP A 403 -13.21 -17.97 -20.55
N TRP A 404 -13.64 -16.80 -20.99
CA TRP A 404 -14.04 -15.72 -20.09
C TRP A 404 -15.14 -14.86 -20.69
N TYR A 405 -16.25 -14.70 -19.98
CA TYR A 405 -17.30 -13.76 -20.33
C TYR A 405 -17.15 -12.48 -19.50
N LEU A 406 -16.61 -11.45 -20.13
CA LEU A 406 -16.41 -10.14 -19.52
C LEU A 406 -17.65 -9.28 -19.72
N ASP A 407 -18.24 -8.79 -18.63
CA ASP A 407 -19.37 -7.86 -18.69
C ASP A 407 -18.88 -6.43 -18.95
N ARG A 408 -18.07 -5.89 -18.03
CA ARG A 408 -17.56 -4.51 -18.12
C ARG A 408 -16.30 -4.29 -17.30
N VAL A 409 -15.61 -3.20 -17.60
CA VAL A 409 -14.47 -2.70 -16.81
C VAL A 409 -14.66 -1.21 -16.55
N THR A 410 -14.64 -0.81 -15.27
CA THR A 410 -14.51 0.60 -14.87
C THR A 410 -13.04 0.93 -14.65
N VAL A 411 -12.58 2.08 -15.14
CA VAL A 411 -11.23 2.59 -14.94
C VAL A 411 -11.30 3.92 -14.22
N ALA A 412 -10.52 4.09 -13.14
CA ALA A 412 -10.51 5.32 -12.36
C ALA A 412 -9.10 5.72 -11.90
N SER A 413 -8.88 7.02 -11.72
CA SER A 413 -7.68 7.58 -11.09
C SER A 413 -8.02 8.91 -10.44
N GLU A 414 -7.85 9.01 -9.12
CA GLU A 414 -8.00 10.26 -8.37
C GLU A 414 -6.98 11.29 -8.87
N ARG A 415 -5.73 10.85 -9.09
CA ARG A 415 -4.63 11.72 -9.51
C ARG A 415 -4.89 12.41 -10.85
N TYR A 416 -5.43 11.66 -11.80
CA TYR A 416 -5.64 12.12 -13.17
C TYR A 416 -7.07 12.61 -13.43
N GLY A 417 -7.95 12.55 -12.42
CA GLY A 417 -9.35 12.93 -12.57
C GLY A 417 -10.12 12.07 -13.58
N GLU A 418 -9.71 10.81 -13.73
CA GLU A 418 -10.31 9.87 -14.69
C GLU A 418 -11.33 8.98 -14.01
N ARG A 419 -12.48 8.79 -14.67
CA ARG A 419 -13.48 7.78 -14.35
C ARG A 419 -14.26 7.44 -15.61
N ARG A 420 -14.05 6.24 -16.16
CA ARG A 420 -14.62 5.76 -17.41
C ARG A 420 -15.10 4.33 -17.28
N GLU A 421 -16.03 3.91 -18.13
CA GLU A 421 -16.45 2.51 -18.23
C GLU A 421 -16.32 2.00 -19.67
N ALA A 422 -15.99 0.72 -19.83
CA ALA A 422 -16.08 -0.01 -21.08
C ALA A 422 -16.98 -1.23 -20.91
N THR A 423 -18.06 -1.31 -21.68
CA THR A 423 -18.93 -2.48 -21.74
C THR A 423 -18.41 -3.47 -22.79
N PHE A 424 -18.26 -4.73 -22.40
CA PHE A 424 -17.82 -5.82 -23.26
C PHE A 424 -18.99 -6.70 -23.68
N GLY A 425 -19.71 -7.26 -22.70
CA GLY A 425 -20.89 -8.10 -22.90
C GLY A 425 -20.64 -9.29 -23.84
N CYS A 426 -19.45 -9.88 -23.79
CA CYS A 426 -19.04 -10.91 -24.73
C CYS A 426 -17.97 -11.85 -24.16
N TRP A 427 -17.86 -13.03 -24.77
CA TRP A 427 -16.71 -13.91 -24.58
C TRP A 427 -15.45 -13.26 -25.16
N VAL A 428 -14.37 -13.21 -24.37
CA VAL A 428 -13.07 -12.70 -24.83
C VAL A 428 -12.39 -13.81 -25.63
N GLY A 429 -12.16 -13.62 -26.92
CA GLY A 429 -11.41 -14.59 -27.75
C GLY A 429 -9.90 -14.41 -27.69
N GLU A 430 -9.14 -15.36 -28.27
CA GLU A 430 -7.66 -15.38 -28.33
C GLU A 430 -7.03 -14.06 -28.81
N GLY A 431 -7.65 -13.39 -29.79
CA GLY A 431 -7.16 -12.11 -30.34
C GLY A 431 -7.30 -10.91 -29.39
N GLY A 432 -8.02 -11.09 -28.28
CA GLY A 432 -8.44 -10.05 -27.37
C GLY A 432 -9.61 -9.21 -27.88
N VAL A 433 -10.19 -8.43 -26.99
CA VAL A 433 -11.30 -7.52 -27.29
C VAL A 433 -10.89 -6.10 -26.89
N THR A 434 -11.13 -5.14 -27.79
CA THR A 434 -10.93 -3.71 -27.51
C THR A 434 -12.27 -3.01 -27.46
N ARG A 435 -12.49 -2.22 -26.41
CA ARG A 435 -13.70 -1.42 -26.21
C ARG A 435 -13.34 0.04 -25.92
N PRO A 436 -14.13 1.00 -26.42
CA PRO A 436 -13.97 2.40 -26.05
C PRO A 436 -14.29 2.58 -24.56
N LEU A 437 -13.60 3.53 -23.93
CA LEU A 437 -13.89 4.01 -22.58
C LEU A 437 -14.75 5.27 -22.68
N VAL A 438 -15.95 5.24 -22.10
CA VAL A 438 -16.93 6.35 -22.13
C VAL A 438 -17.02 7.08 -20.80
#